data_AF-A0A482RB04-F1
#
_entry.id   AF-A0A482RB04-F1
#
_cell.length_a   1.000
_cell.length_b   1.000
_cell.length_c   1.000
_cell.angle_alpha   90.00
_cell.angle_beta   90.00
_cell.angle_gamma   90.00
#
_symmetry.space_group_name_H-M   'P 1'
#
loop_
_entity.id
_entity.type
_entity.pdbx_description
1 polymer ?
#
loop_
_entity_poly.entity_id
_entity_poly.type
_entity_poly.pdbx_seq_one_letter_code
_entity_poly.pdbx_strand_id
1 'polypeptide(L)'
;MHPYYQKLFETGVDEMSWDDMDVMQDEDFAWPSVEDMMSFRARVKEAVDAAIQRMPHPCEVPVTPASPYWSLFMGFEHERIHIETSSVLIRQLPIDMVQTPKGWRTAPSLAPTPDAAPVNELVPVEAGTAVLGKPTSFPSFGWDNEYGQRKVEVPAFSGSKLLVSNAEF
;
A
#
# COMPACT_ATOMS: atom_id res chain seq x y z
N MET A 1 2.10 -20.60 -15.87
CA MET A 1 2.07 -20.22 -14.44
C MET A 1 2.02 -21.50 -13.61
N HIS A 2 2.61 -21.56 -12.42
CA HIS A 2 2.59 -22.78 -11.59
C HIS A 2 1.23 -22.87 -10.87
N PRO A 3 0.33 -23.83 -11.19
CA PRO A 3 -1.06 -23.82 -10.69
C PRO A 3 -1.17 -23.82 -9.16
N TYR A 4 -0.21 -24.45 -8.47
CA TYR A 4 -0.15 -24.42 -7.00
C TYR A 4 0.13 -23.02 -6.44
N TYR A 5 1.02 -22.25 -7.07
CA TYR A 5 1.35 -20.90 -6.61
C TYR A 5 0.21 -19.92 -6.86
N GLN A 6 -0.54 -20.14 -7.94
CA GLN A 6 -1.76 -19.40 -8.20
C GLN A 6 -2.75 -19.61 -7.05
N LYS A 7 -3.08 -20.87 -6.74
CA LYS A 7 -3.99 -21.21 -5.63
C LYS A 7 -3.51 -20.66 -4.29
N LEU A 8 -2.21 -20.80 -3.99
CA LEU A 8 -1.63 -20.38 -2.72
C LEU A 8 -1.64 -18.86 -2.53
N PHE A 9 -1.28 -18.08 -3.55
CA PHE A 9 -1.17 -16.62 -3.43
C PHE A 9 -2.50 -15.89 -3.62
N GLU A 10 -3.48 -16.50 -4.30
CA GLU A 10 -4.83 -15.94 -4.42
C GLU A 10 -5.57 -15.93 -3.08
N THR A 11 -5.27 -16.86 -2.16
CA THR A 11 -6.01 -16.94 -0.89
C THR A 11 -5.68 -15.84 0.11
N GLY A 12 -4.52 -15.18 0.00
CA GLY A 12 -4.15 -14.04 0.85
C GLY A 12 -5.00 -12.77 0.65
N VAL A 13 -6.03 -12.82 -0.21
CA VAL A 13 -6.87 -11.69 -0.65
C VAL A 13 -8.32 -11.83 -0.17
N ASP A 14 -8.73 -12.98 0.40
CA ASP A 14 -10.13 -13.18 0.82
C ASP A 14 -10.36 -12.74 2.28
N GLU A 15 -10.87 -11.52 2.45
CA GLU A 15 -11.25 -10.90 3.74
C GLU A 15 -12.24 -11.73 4.56
N MET A 16 -12.96 -12.69 3.95
CA MET A 16 -13.98 -13.48 4.62
C MET A 16 -13.46 -14.84 5.14
N SER A 17 -12.20 -15.22 4.85
CA SER A 17 -11.61 -16.51 5.27
C SER A 17 -10.34 -16.39 6.12
N TRP A 18 -10.01 -15.21 6.65
CA TRP A 18 -8.90 -15.10 7.62
C TRP A 18 -9.15 -15.93 8.89
N ASP A 19 -10.42 -16.21 9.22
CA ASP A 19 -10.81 -17.16 10.27
C ASP A 19 -10.53 -18.64 9.90
N ASP A 20 -10.28 -18.94 8.62
CA ASP A 20 -9.87 -20.27 8.11
C ASP A 20 -8.35 -20.41 7.97
N MET A 21 -7.55 -19.54 8.63
CA MET A 21 -6.11 -19.74 8.75
C MET A 21 -5.73 -21.06 9.44
N ASP A 22 -6.65 -21.67 10.20
CA ASP A 22 -6.48 -23.02 10.75
C ASP A 22 -6.60 -24.11 9.66
N VAL A 23 -7.33 -23.87 8.57
CA VAL A 23 -7.43 -24.79 7.41
C VAL A 23 -6.19 -24.70 6.52
N MET A 24 -5.50 -23.55 6.53
CA MET A 24 -4.20 -23.35 5.85
C MET A 24 -3.01 -23.95 6.59
N GLN A 25 -3.23 -24.50 7.78
CA GLN A 25 -2.23 -25.24 8.56
C GLN A 25 -2.26 -26.76 8.30
N ASP A 26 -3.20 -27.25 7.48
CA ASP A 26 -3.19 -28.64 7.00
C ASP A 26 -2.00 -28.90 6.05
N GLU A 27 -1.53 -30.15 5.98
CA GLU A 27 -0.34 -30.58 5.20
C GLU A 27 -0.37 -30.21 3.70
N ASP A 28 -1.52 -29.78 3.18
CA ASP A 28 -1.74 -29.40 1.78
C ASP A 28 -1.20 -27.98 1.42
N PHE A 29 -0.88 -27.13 2.40
CA PHE A 29 -0.43 -25.74 2.20
C PHE A 29 1.01 -25.49 2.68
N ALA A 30 1.96 -26.21 2.07
CA ALA A 30 3.38 -25.94 2.27
C ALA A 30 3.82 -24.64 1.58
N TRP A 31 4.21 -23.64 2.37
CA TRP A 31 4.87 -22.44 1.84
C TRP A 31 6.15 -22.82 1.07
N PRO A 32 6.34 -22.29 -0.15
CA PRO A 32 7.55 -22.55 -0.93
C PRO A 32 8.80 -22.03 -0.22
N SER A 33 9.95 -22.61 -0.57
CA SER A 33 11.23 -22.12 -0.07
C SER A 33 11.51 -20.69 -0.57
N VAL A 34 12.36 -19.96 0.14
CA VAL A 34 12.81 -18.62 -0.30
C VAL A 34 13.47 -18.68 -1.68
N GLU A 35 14.24 -19.74 -1.96
CA GLU A 35 14.89 -19.95 -3.27
C GLU A 35 13.86 -20.12 -4.40
N ASP A 36 12.82 -20.92 -4.16
CA ASP A 36 11.73 -21.10 -5.11
C ASP A 36 10.96 -19.80 -5.34
N MET A 37 10.77 -19.00 -4.29
CA MET A 37 10.12 -17.69 -4.38
C MET A 37 10.95 -16.67 -5.17
N MET A 38 12.25 -16.65 -4.97
CA MET A 38 13.15 -15.79 -5.75
C MET A 38 13.16 -16.20 -7.23
N SER A 39 13.19 -17.51 -7.50
CA SER A 39 13.12 -18.05 -8.86
C SER A 39 11.78 -17.74 -9.53
N PHE A 40 10.68 -17.83 -8.79
CA PHE A 40 9.36 -17.44 -9.26
C PHE A 40 9.28 -15.94 -9.58
N ARG A 41 9.76 -15.07 -8.67
CA ARG A 41 9.81 -13.61 -8.89
C ARG A 41 10.63 -13.23 -10.12
N ALA A 42 11.76 -13.90 -10.36
CA ALA A 42 12.55 -13.68 -11.57
C ALA A 42 11.77 -14.00 -12.86
N ARG A 43 11.06 -15.14 -12.89
CA ARG A 43 10.21 -15.53 -14.04
C ARG A 43 9.03 -14.59 -14.25
N VAL A 44 8.40 -14.11 -13.18
CA VAL A 44 7.32 -13.11 -13.25
C VAL A 44 7.87 -11.80 -13.83
N LYS A 45 9.04 -11.35 -13.35
CA LYS A 45 9.70 -10.15 -13.87
C LYS A 45 9.99 -10.27 -15.37
N GLU A 46 10.56 -11.37 -15.84
CA GLU A 46 10.81 -11.59 -17.26
C GLU A 46 9.53 -11.53 -18.10
N ALA A 47 8.44 -12.13 -17.60
CA ALA A 47 7.15 -12.10 -18.28
C ALA A 47 6.56 -10.68 -18.36
N VAL A 48 6.63 -9.92 -17.26
CA VAL A 48 6.17 -8.52 -17.20
C VAL A 48 7.03 -7.63 -18.10
N ASP A 49 8.36 -7.77 -18.07
CA ASP A 49 9.28 -7.03 -18.94
C ASP A 49 8.97 -7.31 -20.42
N ALA A 50 8.75 -8.58 -20.78
CA ALA A 50 8.37 -8.96 -22.14
C ALA A 50 6.96 -8.45 -22.53
N ALA A 51 6.03 -8.33 -21.58
CA ALA A 51 4.72 -7.74 -21.83
C ALA A 51 4.86 -6.24 -22.10
N ILE A 52 5.62 -5.50 -21.28
CA ILE A 52 5.90 -4.07 -21.44
C ILE A 52 6.54 -3.80 -22.81
N GLN A 53 7.51 -4.61 -23.23
CA GLN A 53 8.16 -4.47 -24.55
C GLN A 53 7.20 -4.62 -25.75
N ARG A 54 6.04 -5.26 -25.57
CA ARG A 54 5.02 -5.43 -26.62
C ARG A 54 3.93 -4.37 -26.57
N MET A 55 3.89 -3.52 -25.54
CA MET A 55 2.86 -2.48 -25.40
C MET A 55 3.12 -1.29 -26.35
N PRO A 56 2.07 -0.55 -26.75
CA PRO A 56 2.22 0.64 -27.59
C PRO A 56 3.10 1.70 -26.90
N HIS A 57 4.17 2.16 -27.55
CA HIS A 57 5.10 3.14 -26.99
C HIS A 57 5.10 4.44 -27.83
N PRO A 58 5.09 5.64 -27.21
CA PRO A 58 5.13 5.90 -25.77
C PRO A 58 3.81 5.59 -25.06
N CYS A 59 3.86 5.44 -23.73
CA CYS A 59 2.64 5.34 -22.92
C CYS A 59 1.81 6.62 -23.09
N GLU A 60 0.60 6.48 -23.64
CA GLU A 60 -0.34 7.59 -23.73
C GLU A 60 -0.85 7.98 -22.34
N VAL A 61 -0.94 9.28 -22.10
CA VAL A 61 -1.48 9.87 -20.88
C VAL A 61 -2.75 10.67 -21.21
N PRO A 62 -3.79 10.62 -20.37
CA PRO A 62 -3.83 9.93 -19.08
C PRO A 62 -4.05 8.42 -19.20
N VAL A 63 -3.52 7.66 -18.24
CA VAL A 63 -3.71 6.21 -18.18
C VAL A 63 -5.10 5.94 -17.62
N THR A 64 -6.06 5.69 -18.50
CA THR A 64 -7.46 5.36 -18.13
C THR A 64 -7.65 3.84 -17.99
N PRO A 65 -8.77 3.35 -17.44
CA PRO A 65 -9.05 1.90 -17.36
C PRO A 65 -9.03 1.16 -18.70
N ALA A 66 -9.21 1.86 -19.82
CA ALA A 66 -9.11 1.28 -21.16
C ALA A 66 -7.66 1.19 -21.68
N SER A 67 -6.70 1.81 -20.99
CA SER A 67 -5.29 1.81 -21.38
C SER A 67 -4.65 0.43 -21.16
N PRO A 68 -3.83 -0.07 -22.10
CA PRO A 68 -3.06 -1.30 -21.89
C PRO A 68 -2.08 -1.22 -20.71
N TYR A 69 -1.77 0.00 -20.26
CA TYR A 69 -0.89 0.24 -19.12
C TYR A 69 -1.61 0.21 -17.76
N TRP A 70 -2.95 0.22 -17.72
CA TRP A 70 -3.72 0.33 -16.48
C TRP A 70 -3.35 -0.74 -15.44
N SER A 71 -3.25 -2.00 -15.88
CA SER A 71 -2.89 -3.13 -15.01
C SER A 71 -1.46 -3.05 -14.47
N LEU A 72 -0.54 -2.40 -15.18
CA LEU A 72 0.82 -2.18 -14.69
C LEU A 72 0.83 -1.18 -13.54
N PHE A 73 0.13 -0.04 -13.69
CA PHE A 73 0.01 0.94 -12.62
C PHE A 73 -0.72 0.36 -11.40
N MET A 74 -1.79 -0.42 -11.63
CA MET A 74 -2.44 -1.20 -10.57
C MET A 74 -1.44 -2.12 -9.86
N GLY A 75 -0.62 -2.87 -10.60
CA GLY A 75 0.41 -3.74 -10.03
C GLY A 75 1.49 -2.99 -9.25
N PHE A 76 1.88 -1.79 -9.69
CA PHE A 76 2.85 -0.94 -8.98
C PHE A 76 2.29 -0.41 -7.67
N GLU A 77 1.05 0.08 -7.67
CA GLU A 77 0.38 0.55 -6.45
C GLU A 77 0.07 -0.62 -5.50
N HIS A 78 -0.30 -1.78 -6.04
CA HIS A 78 -0.48 -3.01 -5.27
C HIS A 78 0.81 -3.45 -4.54
N GLU A 79 1.96 -3.47 -5.23
CA GLU A 79 3.25 -3.81 -4.57
C GLU A 79 3.62 -2.78 -3.49
N ARG A 80 3.28 -1.49 -3.67
CA ARG A 80 3.50 -0.46 -2.64
C ARG A 80 2.70 -0.73 -1.38
N ILE A 81 1.43 -1.14 -1.51
CA ILE A 81 0.61 -1.58 -0.38
C ILE A 81 1.26 -2.79 0.31
N HIS A 82 1.72 -3.79 -0.45
CA HIS A 82 2.41 -4.94 0.13
C HIS A 82 3.73 -4.58 0.83
N ILE A 83 4.49 -3.59 0.35
CA ILE A 83 5.69 -3.09 1.03
C ILE A 83 5.32 -2.47 2.39
N GLU A 84 4.26 -1.65 2.43
CA GLU A 84 3.79 -1.04 3.68
C GLU A 84 3.30 -2.11 4.67
N THR A 85 2.44 -3.03 4.23
CA THR A 85 1.94 -4.14 5.05
C THR A 85 3.08 -5.02 5.56
N SER A 86 4.03 -5.39 4.70
CA SER A 86 5.21 -6.15 5.11
C SER A 86 6.02 -5.40 6.17
N SER A 87 6.12 -4.08 6.09
CA SER A 87 6.83 -3.28 7.09
C SER A 87 6.17 -3.33 8.47
N VAL A 88 4.83 -3.46 8.54
CA VAL A 88 4.11 -3.62 9.80
C VAL A 88 4.32 -5.03 10.34
N LEU A 89 4.24 -6.06 9.49
CA LEU A 89 4.48 -7.45 9.88
C LEU A 89 5.92 -7.67 10.40
N ILE A 90 6.92 -7.09 9.74
CA ILE A 90 8.33 -7.15 10.18
C ILE A 90 8.49 -6.53 11.58
N ARG A 91 7.74 -5.47 11.91
CA ARG A 91 7.77 -4.86 13.25
C ARG A 91 7.13 -5.72 14.35
N GLN A 92 6.35 -6.74 13.98
CA GLN A 92 5.78 -7.69 14.93
C GLN A 92 6.72 -8.87 15.22
N LEU A 93 7.83 -9.01 14.48
CA LEU A 93 8.82 -10.04 14.76
C LEU A 93 9.54 -9.77 16.10
N PRO A 94 10.01 -10.82 16.79
CA PRO A 94 10.95 -10.67 17.89
C PRO A 94 12.16 -9.81 17.49
N ILE A 95 12.61 -8.95 18.41
CA ILE A 95 13.66 -7.96 18.12
C ILE A 95 15.00 -8.60 17.72
N ASP A 96 15.25 -9.83 18.17
CA ASP A 96 16.43 -10.63 17.84
C ASP A 96 16.37 -11.27 16.43
N MET A 97 15.21 -11.20 15.76
CA MET A 97 15.04 -11.64 14.36
C MET A 97 15.26 -10.53 13.34
N VAL A 98 15.50 -9.29 13.78
CA VAL A 98 15.72 -8.15 12.88
C VAL A 98 17.07 -7.48 13.16
N GLN A 99 17.66 -6.89 12.13
CA GLN A 99 18.91 -6.16 12.24
C GLN A 99 18.82 -4.79 11.58
N THR A 100 19.55 -3.82 12.12
CA THR A 100 19.65 -2.49 11.51
C THR A 100 20.46 -2.58 10.21
N PRO A 101 19.91 -2.16 9.05
CA PRO A 101 20.63 -2.19 7.79
C PRO A 101 21.89 -1.31 7.80
N LYS A 102 22.91 -1.70 7.03
CA LYS A 102 24.12 -0.88 6.87
C LYS A 102 23.76 0.49 6.28
N GLY A 103 24.17 1.56 6.95
CA GLY A 103 23.89 2.93 6.52
C GLY A 103 22.49 3.43 6.87
N TRP A 104 21.74 2.70 7.71
CA TRP A 104 20.45 3.16 8.22
C TRP A 104 20.58 4.52 8.90
N ARG A 105 19.69 5.44 8.54
CA ARG A 105 19.57 6.75 9.16
C ARG A 105 18.22 6.82 9.84
N THR A 106 18.21 7.00 11.15
CA THR A 106 16.98 7.30 11.87
C THR A 106 16.44 8.66 11.41
N ALA A 107 15.12 8.81 11.40
CA ALA A 107 14.51 10.11 11.15
C ALA A 107 15.05 11.11 12.19
N PRO A 108 15.46 12.32 11.78
CA PRO A 108 15.92 13.32 12.72
C PRO A 108 14.75 13.72 13.63
N SER A 109 14.96 13.73 14.95
CA SER A 109 13.99 14.32 15.86
C SER A 109 14.25 15.81 15.97
N LEU A 110 13.22 16.61 15.71
CA LEU A 110 13.23 18.05 15.97
C LEU A 110 12.93 18.39 17.45
N ALA A 111 12.51 17.39 18.23
CA ALA A 111 12.21 17.50 19.65
C ALA A 111 12.92 16.36 20.41
N PRO A 112 14.14 16.57 20.90
CA PRO A 112 14.93 15.51 21.55
C PRO A 112 14.36 15.11 22.93
N THR A 113 13.52 15.95 23.51
CA THR A 113 12.88 15.75 24.81
C THR A 113 11.39 16.09 24.73
N PRO A 114 10.53 15.53 25.61
CA PRO A 114 9.09 15.81 25.60
C PRO A 114 8.74 17.31 25.76
N ASP A 115 9.50 18.05 26.56
CA ASP A 115 9.34 19.49 26.77
C ASP A 115 9.77 20.34 25.57
N ALA A 116 10.57 19.77 24.66
CA ALA A 116 10.92 20.39 23.38
C ALA A 116 9.91 20.11 22.27
N ALA A 117 8.90 19.27 22.52
CA ALA A 117 7.87 18.97 21.53
C ALA A 117 7.02 20.24 21.26
N PRO A 118 6.71 20.54 19.98
CA PRO A 118 5.85 21.66 19.67
C PRO A 118 4.47 21.44 20.27
N VAL A 119 3.91 22.48 20.88
CA VAL A 119 2.52 22.46 21.35
C VAL A 119 1.62 22.40 20.13
N ASN A 120 0.79 21.36 20.05
CA ASN A 120 -0.16 21.22 18.95
C ASN A 120 -1.32 22.20 19.12
N GLU A 121 -1.79 22.74 18.00
CA GLU A 121 -2.85 23.75 17.96
C GLU A 121 -4.01 23.22 17.15
N LEU A 122 -5.23 23.58 17.54
CA LEU A 122 -6.41 23.34 16.72
C LEU A 122 -6.56 24.46 15.69
N VAL A 123 -6.68 24.09 14.42
CA VAL A 123 -6.93 25.01 13.31
C VAL A 123 -8.42 24.97 12.99
N PRO A 124 -9.12 26.11 13.00
CA PRO A 124 -10.52 26.16 12.63
C PRO A 124 -10.70 25.89 11.13
N VAL A 125 -11.72 25.11 10.81
CA VAL A 125 -12.18 24.84 9.44
C VAL A 125 -13.63 25.32 9.36
N GLU A 126 -13.88 26.30 8.50
CA GLU A 126 -15.21 26.86 8.29
C GLU A 126 -16.18 25.82 7.70
N ALA A 127 -17.47 26.01 7.98
CA ALA A 127 -18.51 25.18 7.39
C ALA A 127 -18.53 25.35 5.87
N GLY A 128 -18.79 24.26 5.13
CA GLY A 128 -18.92 24.32 3.68
C GLY A 128 -19.13 22.97 3.03
N THR A 129 -19.17 22.98 1.70
CA THR A 129 -19.37 21.77 0.90
C THR A 129 -18.01 21.13 0.56
N ALA A 130 -17.77 19.91 1.06
CA ALA A 130 -16.67 19.07 0.61
C ALA A 130 -17.07 18.31 -0.67
N VAL A 131 -16.17 18.25 -1.65
CA VAL A 131 -16.32 17.45 -2.87
C VAL A 131 -15.29 16.33 -2.85
N LEU A 132 -15.77 15.09 -2.72
CA LEU A 132 -14.97 13.88 -2.67
C LEU A 132 -15.00 13.15 -4.02
N GLY A 133 -13.92 12.43 -4.32
CA GLY A 133 -13.80 11.57 -5.49
C GLY A 133 -13.04 12.21 -6.66
N LYS A 134 -12.34 11.36 -7.41
CA LYS A 134 -11.64 11.68 -8.65
C LYS A 134 -12.63 11.64 -9.82
N PRO A 135 -12.65 12.67 -10.69
CA PRO A 135 -13.39 12.58 -11.95
C PRO A 135 -12.82 11.47 -12.84
N THR A 136 -13.62 10.91 -13.74
CA THR A 136 -13.14 9.90 -14.70
C THR A 136 -12.08 10.43 -15.66
N SER A 137 -12.01 11.75 -15.83
CA SER A 137 -10.97 12.45 -16.61
C SER A 137 -9.71 12.78 -15.80
N PHE A 138 -9.59 12.31 -14.55
CA PHE A 138 -8.42 12.60 -13.72
C PHE A 138 -7.14 12.06 -14.39
N PRO A 139 -6.05 12.85 -14.48
CA PRO A 139 -4.97 12.56 -15.39
C PRO A 139 -3.96 11.52 -14.87
N SER A 140 -4.36 10.65 -13.95
CA SER A 140 -3.54 9.59 -13.37
C SER A 140 -4.38 8.36 -13.01
N PHE A 141 -3.69 7.25 -12.76
CA PHE A 141 -4.27 6.08 -12.11
C PHE A 141 -4.93 6.44 -10.76
N GLY A 142 -5.94 5.66 -10.38
CA GLY A 142 -6.58 5.64 -9.07
C GLY A 142 -7.25 4.28 -8.87
N TRP A 143 -7.49 3.91 -7.62
CA TRP A 143 -8.32 2.75 -7.29
C TRP A 143 -9.79 3.04 -7.63
N ASP A 144 -10.56 1.99 -7.91
CA ASP A 144 -11.98 2.09 -8.26
C ASP A 144 -12.79 2.90 -7.23
N ASN A 145 -12.49 2.72 -5.95
CA ASN A 145 -13.10 3.43 -4.81
C ASN A 145 -12.77 4.94 -4.75
N GLU A 146 -11.77 5.39 -5.49
CA GLU A 146 -11.38 6.80 -5.54
C GLU A 146 -12.20 7.59 -6.56
N TYR A 147 -12.82 6.92 -7.53
CA TYR A 147 -13.55 7.58 -8.61
C TYR A 147 -15.00 7.91 -8.26
N GLY A 148 -15.57 8.83 -9.03
CA GLY A 148 -16.92 9.33 -8.84
C GLY A 148 -16.92 10.71 -8.20
N GLN A 149 -18.10 11.19 -7.82
CA GLN A 149 -18.23 12.47 -7.15
C GLN A 149 -19.29 12.38 -6.06
N ARG A 150 -18.91 12.78 -4.84
CA ARG A 150 -19.84 12.93 -3.72
C ARG A 150 -19.67 14.32 -3.12
N LYS A 151 -20.79 15.05 -2.99
CA LYS A 151 -20.84 16.32 -2.27
C LYS A 151 -21.38 16.08 -0.86
N VAL A 152 -20.72 16.67 0.14
CA VAL A 152 -21.12 16.54 1.55
C VAL A 152 -21.06 17.92 2.18
N GLU A 153 -22.14 18.32 2.84
CA GLU A 153 -22.14 19.51 3.70
C GLU A 153 -21.43 19.17 5.01
N VAL A 154 -20.35 19.90 5.30
CA VAL A 154 -19.49 19.70 6.46
C VAL A 154 -19.69 20.89 7.40
N PRO A 155 -20.18 20.68 8.63
CA PRO A 155 -20.23 21.72 9.64
C PRO A 155 -18.83 22.25 9.99
N ALA A 156 -18.76 23.47 10.52
CA ALA A 156 -17.49 24.00 11.01
C ALA A 156 -16.93 23.10 12.13
N PHE A 157 -15.63 22.88 12.10
CA PHE A 157 -14.92 22.08 13.10
C PHE A 157 -13.51 22.63 13.33
N SER A 158 -12.71 21.99 14.17
CA SER A 158 -11.28 22.27 14.24
C SER A 158 -10.49 20.97 14.18
N GLY A 159 -9.42 20.96 13.39
CA GLY A 159 -8.50 19.84 13.27
C GLY A 159 -7.15 20.16 13.90
N SER A 160 -6.44 19.15 14.42
CA SER A 160 -5.09 19.35 14.91
C SER A 160 -4.15 19.75 13.76
N LYS A 161 -3.31 20.76 14.00
CA LYS A 161 -2.33 21.24 13.03
C LYS A 161 -1.24 20.19 12.77
N LEU A 162 -0.87 19.45 13.81
CA LEU A 162 0.12 18.38 13.77
C LEU A 162 -0.56 17.06 14.15
N LEU A 163 0.08 15.94 13.81
CA LEU A 163 -0.26 14.64 14.38
C LEU A 163 0.06 14.64 15.87
N VAL A 164 -0.68 13.85 16.65
CA VAL A 164 -0.42 13.66 18.09
C VAL A 164 0.97 13.05 18.27
N SER A 165 1.80 13.71 19.06
CA SER A 165 3.16 13.29 19.37
C SER A 165 3.20 12.32 20.56
N ASN A 166 4.32 11.61 20.70
CA ASN A 166 4.56 10.75 21.87
C ASN A 166 4.60 11.51 23.21
N ALA A 167 4.82 12.83 23.20
CA ALA A 167 4.80 13.65 24.41
C ALA A 167 3.38 14.02 24.85
N GLU A 168 2.41 13.98 23.93
CA GLU A 168 1.01 14.28 24.17
C GLU A 168 0.18 13.03 24.56
N PHE A 169 0.64 11.84 24.17
CA PHE A 169 0.01 10.54 24.47
C PHE A 169 0.41 10.03 25.86
#